data_AF-A0A2Z2MAE8-F1
#
_entry.id   AF-A0A2Z2MAE8-F1
#
_cell.length_a   1.000
_cell.length_b   1.000
_cell.length_c   1.000
_cell.angle_alpha   90.00
_cell.angle_beta   90.00
_cell.angle_gamma   90.00
#
_symmetry.space_group_name_H-M   'P 1'
#
loop_
_entity.id
_entity.type
_entity.pdbx_description
1 polymer ?
#
loop_
_entity_poly.entity_id
_entity_poly.type
_entity_poly.pdbx_seq_one_letter_code
_entity_poly.pdbx_strand_id
1 'polypeptide(L)'
;MLALIIVTAVLLSLNSVNVPKGVAVSDANVTFSHTNLILFGGIYLITVAVFTYHLGRRGEYADVLYIMVVSLLVLWALNSQSEPAGLQEELSNLIGRLNLHLKPSPEGVFYLYVYASLLLATSTFYIAPRHSRELGFLIFGMTFSMPLFREFITSTELVGIAAFSITLALSSSFFSYSSPLRAGLEGILLAISTVIVFSVRPIAVLIPVALILTFPRKKRNLLYLALALAGFLVVQKNDLWLRPNFVAVPLEDAIIQLLLPTLLFIYLTIGKSRAIRTVLRNTRGPTPFLIFLTVAYAVGFVYDRTIFPYLLLLISSVSTRIIYQVRNLEKGTAGARAGIY
;
A
#
# COMPACT_ATOMS: atom_id res chain seq x y z
N MET A 1 -7.88 -12.51 -22.06
CA MET A 1 -7.45 -12.12 -20.70
C MET A 1 -8.25 -12.81 -19.60
N LEU A 2 -9.59 -12.68 -19.53
CA LEU A 2 -10.45 -13.53 -18.68
C LEU A 2 -10.22 -15.03 -18.94
N ALA A 3 -10.09 -15.41 -20.22
CA ALA A 3 -9.72 -16.77 -20.60
C ALA A 3 -8.33 -17.20 -20.10
N LEU A 4 -7.35 -16.29 -20.00
CA LEU A 4 -6.01 -16.63 -19.48
C LEU A 4 -6.08 -16.83 -17.96
N ILE A 5 -6.77 -15.94 -17.24
CA ILE A 5 -6.99 -16.04 -15.79
C ILE A 5 -7.79 -17.30 -15.43
N ILE A 6 -8.84 -17.61 -16.21
CA ILE A 6 -9.61 -18.83 -16.06
C ILE A 6 -8.76 -20.04 -16.40
N VAL A 7 -7.94 -20.01 -17.47
CA VAL A 7 -7.04 -21.11 -17.82
C VAL A 7 -5.94 -21.31 -16.77
N THR A 8 -5.37 -20.26 -16.18
CA THR A 8 -4.38 -20.40 -15.10
C THR A 8 -5.03 -20.91 -13.81
N ALA A 9 -6.24 -20.43 -13.47
CA ALA A 9 -7.00 -20.91 -12.33
C ALA A 9 -7.46 -22.37 -12.50
N VAL A 10 -7.88 -22.73 -13.71
CA VAL A 10 -8.28 -24.09 -14.10
C VAL A 10 -7.06 -25.01 -14.17
N LEU A 11 -5.91 -24.55 -14.67
CA LEU A 11 -4.67 -25.32 -14.65
C LEU A 11 -4.14 -25.52 -13.23
N LEU A 12 -4.26 -24.52 -12.35
CA LEU A 12 -3.96 -24.65 -10.92
C LEU A 12 -4.93 -25.61 -10.21
N SER A 13 -6.22 -25.61 -10.57
CA SER A 13 -7.23 -26.53 -10.01
C SER A 13 -7.23 -27.92 -10.64
N LEU A 14 -6.68 -28.08 -11.85
CA LEU A 14 -6.53 -29.38 -12.51
C LEU A 14 -5.22 -30.06 -12.06
N ASN A 15 -4.17 -29.29 -11.77
CA ASN A 15 -2.98 -29.83 -11.09
C ASN A 15 -3.27 -30.25 -9.64
N SER A 16 -4.34 -29.77 -9.00
CA SER A 16 -4.72 -30.23 -7.66
C SER A 16 -5.37 -31.62 -7.64
N VAL A 17 -5.64 -32.25 -8.79
CA VAL A 17 -6.23 -33.60 -8.85
C VAL A 17 -5.19 -34.70 -8.54
N ASN A 18 -3.90 -34.40 -8.66
CA ASN A 18 -2.80 -35.32 -8.30
C ASN A 18 -1.95 -34.82 -7.11
N VAL A 19 -2.44 -33.86 -6.35
CA VAL A 19 -1.81 -33.38 -5.13
C VAL A 19 -2.21 -34.35 -4.01
N PRO A 20 -1.32 -35.25 -3.54
CA PRO A 20 -1.64 -36.13 -2.42
C PRO A 20 -2.08 -35.29 -1.22
N LYS A 21 -3.05 -35.81 -0.45
CA LYS A 21 -3.52 -35.16 0.80
C LYS A 21 -2.29 -34.76 1.63
N GLY A 22 -2.03 -33.45 1.73
CA GLY A 22 -0.88 -32.92 2.47
C GLY A 22 0.25 -32.29 1.64
N VAL A 23 -0.05 -31.58 0.55
CA VAL A 23 0.99 -30.73 -0.07
C VAL A 23 1.29 -29.55 0.84
N ALA A 24 2.42 -29.65 1.53
CA ALA A 24 3.10 -28.55 2.18
C ALA A 24 3.55 -27.57 1.10
N VAL A 25 2.84 -26.44 0.96
CA VAL A 25 3.20 -25.35 0.02
C VAL A 25 4.35 -24.48 0.60
N SER A 26 4.84 -24.83 1.78
CA SER A 26 5.89 -24.18 2.55
C SER A 26 6.30 -25.16 3.65
N ASP A 27 7.52 -25.07 4.19
CA ASP A 27 7.98 -25.84 5.37
C ASP A 27 7.06 -25.69 6.61
N ALA A 28 6.07 -24.80 6.53
CA ALA A 28 5.09 -24.41 7.54
C ALA A 28 4.16 -25.46 8.12
N ASN A 29 4.18 -26.72 7.66
CA ASN A 29 3.20 -27.72 8.10
C ASN A 29 1.73 -27.21 8.07
N VAL A 30 1.40 -26.24 7.20
CA VAL A 30 0.04 -25.71 7.10
C VAL A 30 -0.77 -26.68 6.26
N THR A 31 -1.78 -27.28 6.88
CA THR A 31 -2.75 -28.11 6.18
C THR A 31 -3.88 -27.23 5.64
N PHE A 32 -4.07 -27.27 4.32
CA PHE A 32 -5.11 -26.48 3.64
C PHE A 32 -6.40 -27.28 3.48
N SER A 33 -7.52 -26.68 3.84
CA SER A 33 -8.84 -27.18 3.51
C SER A 33 -9.17 -26.86 2.06
N HIS A 34 -9.58 -27.87 1.29
CA HIS A 34 -9.94 -27.70 -0.12
C HIS A 34 -11.04 -26.64 -0.31
N THR A 35 -12.04 -26.62 0.58
CA THR A 35 -13.13 -25.64 0.53
C THR A 35 -12.62 -24.23 0.77
N ASN A 36 -11.77 -24.03 1.78
CA ASN A 36 -11.23 -22.71 2.11
C ASN A 36 -10.29 -22.21 1.00
N LEU A 37 -9.48 -23.10 0.42
CA LEU A 37 -8.60 -22.80 -0.69
C LEU A 37 -9.38 -22.33 -1.92
N ILE A 38 -10.47 -23.02 -2.29
CA ILE A 38 -11.32 -22.65 -3.42
C ILE A 38 -11.99 -21.30 -3.17
N LEU A 39 -12.54 -21.08 -1.96
CA LEU A 39 -13.17 -19.82 -1.61
C LEU A 39 -12.17 -18.66 -1.64
N PHE A 40 -10.99 -18.84 -1.05
CA PHE A 40 -9.92 -17.85 -1.05
C PHE A 40 -9.44 -17.55 -2.48
N GLY A 41 -9.16 -18.59 -3.28
CA GLY A 41 -8.76 -18.45 -4.67
C GLY A 41 -9.81 -17.69 -5.50
N GLY A 42 -11.10 -17.99 -5.29
CA GLY A 42 -12.20 -17.26 -5.91
C GLY A 42 -12.21 -15.77 -5.54
N ILE A 43 -12.12 -15.44 -4.25
CA ILE A 43 -12.06 -14.05 -3.76
C ILE A 43 -10.83 -13.32 -4.32
N TYR A 44 -9.67 -13.98 -4.34
CA TYR A 44 -8.43 -13.43 -4.87
C TYR A 44 -8.57 -13.10 -6.36
N LEU A 45 -9.06 -14.04 -7.17
CA LEU A 45 -9.25 -13.85 -8.61
C LEU A 45 -10.29 -12.77 -8.93
N ILE A 46 -11.41 -12.74 -8.20
CA ILE A 46 -12.42 -11.68 -8.35
C ILE A 46 -11.80 -10.32 -8.01
N THR A 47 -11.03 -10.23 -6.93
CA THR A 47 -10.35 -9.00 -6.51
C THR A 47 -9.40 -8.52 -7.62
N VAL A 48 -8.55 -9.40 -8.14
CA VAL A 48 -7.65 -9.11 -9.26
C VAL A 48 -8.43 -8.65 -10.49
N ALA A 49 -9.50 -9.34 -10.88
CA ALA A 49 -10.31 -8.98 -12.04
C ALA A 49 -10.97 -7.60 -11.89
N VAL A 50 -11.55 -7.30 -10.73
CA VAL A 50 -12.20 -6.01 -10.44
C VAL A 50 -11.18 -4.86 -10.52
N PHE A 51 -10.00 -5.02 -9.90
CA PHE A 51 -8.98 -3.99 -9.94
C PHE A 51 -8.37 -3.81 -11.33
N THR A 52 -8.13 -4.90 -12.04
CA THR A 52 -7.63 -4.86 -13.42
C THR A 52 -8.59 -4.10 -14.33
N TYR A 53 -9.88 -4.41 -14.26
CA TYR A 53 -10.93 -3.71 -15.00
C TYR A 53 -10.97 -2.22 -14.67
N HIS A 54 -10.90 -1.87 -13.39
CA HIS A 54 -10.96 -0.47 -12.97
C HIS A 54 -9.68 0.32 -13.34
N LEU A 55 -8.51 -0.32 -13.30
CA LEU A 55 -7.23 0.29 -13.68
C LEU A 55 -7.13 0.50 -15.20
N GLY A 56 -7.58 -0.47 -16.00
CA GLY A 56 -7.59 -0.36 -17.48
C GLY A 56 -8.45 0.79 -18.00
N ARG A 57 -9.45 1.24 -17.22
CA ARG A 57 -10.25 2.45 -17.55
C ARG A 57 -9.54 3.77 -17.26
N ARG A 58 -8.42 3.77 -16.53
CA ARG A 58 -7.80 4.98 -15.97
C ARG A 58 -6.32 5.19 -16.36
N GLY A 59 -5.67 4.21 -16.96
CA GLY A 59 -4.32 4.33 -17.50
C GLY A 59 -4.15 3.41 -18.70
N GLU A 60 -3.35 3.83 -19.68
CA GLU A 60 -3.20 3.17 -20.99
C GLU A 60 -2.69 1.73 -20.87
N TYR A 61 -1.81 1.47 -19.90
CA TYR A 61 -1.19 0.16 -19.66
C TYR A 61 -1.33 -0.32 -18.21
N ALA A 62 -2.21 0.33 -17.43
CA ALA A 62 -2.28 0.12 -15.99
C ALA A 62 -2.80 -1.27 -15.61
N ASP A 63 -3.68 -1.85 -16.43
CA ASP A 63 -4.18 -3.22 -16.28
C ASP A 63 -3.10 -4.27 -16.54
N VAL A 64 -2.38 -4.17 -17.66
CA VAL A 64 -1.31 -5.11 -18.03
C VAL A 64 -0.19 -5.09 -16.99
N LEU A 65 0.26 -3.90 -16.60
CA LEU A 65 1.30 -3.75 -15.57
C LEU A 65 0.83 -4.23 -14.20
N TYR A 66 -0.45 -4.07 -13.86
CA TYR A 66 -1.01 -4.59 -12.63
C TYR A 66 -1.01 -6.13 -12.61
N ILE A 67 -1.45 -6.78 -13.69
CA ILE A 67 -1.38 -8.25 -13.79
C ILE A 67 0.07 -8.72 -13.66
N MET A 68 1.02 -8.03 -14.30
CA MET A 68 2.43 -8.35 -14.19
C MET A 68 2.92 -8.28 -12.73
N VAL A 69 2.54 -7.23 -11.99
CA VAL A 69 2.86 -7.09 -10.55
C VAL A 69 2.22 -8.21 -9.72
N VAL A 70 0.96 -8.55 -9.98
CA VAL A 70 0.28 -9.66 -9.30
C VAL A 70 1.01 -10.99 -9.58
N SER A 71 1.41 -11.25 -10.82
CA SER A 71 2.19 -12.44 -11.18
C SER A 71 3.55 -12.47 -10.48
N LEU A 72 4.26 -11.33 -10.41
CA LEU A 72 5.52 -11.22 -9.67
C LEU A 72 5.34 -11.48 -8.18
N LEU A 73 4.26 -10.98 -7.58
CA LEU A 73 3.94 -11.27 -6.17
C LEU A 73 3.64 -12.75 -5.94
N VAL A 74 2.87 -13.39 -6.83
CA VAL A 74 2.60 -14.83 -6.75
C VAL A 74 3.89 -15.62 -6.85
N LEU A 75 4.75 -15.31 -7.84
CA LEU A 75 6.06 -15.94 -7.97
C LEU A 75 6.93 -15.70 -6.74
N TRP A 76 6.92 -14.51 -6.18
CA TRP A 76 7.66 -14.22 -4.95
C TRP A 76 7.14 -15.03 -3.77
N ALA A 77 5.81 -15.08 -3.57
CA ALA A 77 5.18 -15.84 -2.49
C ALA A 77 5.46 -17.34 -2.60
N LEU A 78 5.49 -17.89 -3.82
CA LEU A 78 5.85 -19.29 -4.07
C LEU A 78 7.34 -19.59 -3.80
N ASN A 79 8.21 -18.59 -3.95
CA ASN A 79 9.66 -18.75 -3.72
C ASN A 79 10.09 -18.32 -2.31
N SER A 80 9.26 -17.57 -1.58
CA SER A 80 9.55 -17.15 -0.21
C SER A 80 9.32 -18.31 0.76
N GLN A 81 10.38 -18.78 1.40
CA GLN A 81 10.32 -19.85 2.42
C GLN A 81 9.79 -19.36 3.78
N SER A 82 9.55 -18.06 3.93
CA SER A 82 9.26 -17.42 5.21
C SER A 82 7.77 -17.50 5.57
N GLU A 83 7.51 -18.15 6.70
CA GLU A 83 6.20 -18.23 7.33
C GLU A 83 5.79 -16.93 8.02
N PRO A 84 4.50 -16.55 7.99
CA PRO A 84 3.98 -15.46 8.79
C PRO A 84 3.74 -15.89 10.25
N ALA A 85 4.63 -16.66 10.86
CA ALA A 85 4.45 -17.24 12.20
C ALA A 85 4.21 -16.15 13.28
N GLY A 86 4.95 -15.05 13.22
CA GLY A 86 4.74 -13.91 14.12
C GLY A 86 3.35 -13.26 13.99
N LEU A 87 2.73 -13.33 12.81
CA LEU A 87 1.40 -12.73 12.58
C LEU A 87 0.32 -13.52 13.29
N GLN A 88 0.46 -14.84 13.37
CA GLN A 88 -0.49 -15.67 14.10
C GLN A 88 -0.48 -15.35 15.60
N GLU A 89 0.70 -15.21 16.20
CA GLU A 89 0.86 -14.86 17.60
C GLU A 89 0.27 -13.47 17.89
N GLU A 90 0.63 -12.47 17.09
CA GLU A 90 0.12 -11.09 17.26
C GLU A 90 -1.41 -11.01 17.09
N LEU A 91 -1.97 -11.73 16.12
CA LEU A 91 -3.43 -11.80 15.96
C LEU A 91 -4.10 -12.50 17.13
N SER A 92 -3.53 -13.59 17.63
CA SER A 92 -4.04 -14.29 18.81
C SER A 92 -4.01 -13.39 20.05
N ASN A 93 -2.92 -12.64 20.24
CA ASN A 93 -2.77 -11.66 21.31
C ASN A 93 -3.81 -10.53 21.19
N LEU A 94 -4.00 -9.98 19.99
CA LEU A 94 -4.99 -8.93 19.74
C LEU A 94 -6.42 -9.43 19.99
N ILE A 95 -6.75 -10.63 19.51
CA ILE A 95 -8.05 -11.28 19.74
C ILE A 95 -8.28 -11.53 21.24
N GLY A 96 -7.25 -11.95 21.96
CA GLY A 96 -7.29 -12.11 23.42
C GLY A 96 -7.56 -10.80 24.15
N ARG A 97 -6.91 -9.69 23.76
CA ARG A 97 -7.16 -8.36 24.34
C ARG A 97 -8.58 -7.85 24.08
N LEU A 98 -9.22 -8.29 22.99
CA LEU A 98 -10.62 -8.02 22.70
C LEU A 98 -11.61 -8.95 23.44
N ASN A 99 -11.12 -9.87 24.27
CA ASN A 99 -11.91 -10.91 24.96
C ASN A 99 -12.73 -11.79 23.99
N LEU A 100 -12.24 -11.96 22.76
CA LEU A 100 -12.87 -12.84 21.77
C LEU A 100 -12.23 -14.22 21.87
N HIS A 101 -13.04 -15.27 21.99
CA HIS A 101 -12.58 -16.66 22.13
C HIS A 101 -12.30 -17.31 20.77
N LEU A 102 -11.62 -16.57 19.88
CA LEU A 102 -11.29 -17.03 18.53
C LEU A 102 -9.79 -17.33 18.46
N LYS A 103 -9.39 -18.50 17.95
CA LYS A 103 -7.98 -18.80 17.68
C LYS A 103 -7.75 -18.68 16.17
N PRO A 104 -6.85 -17.79 15.70
CA PRO A 104 -6.58 -17.68 14.27
C PRO A 104 -5.94 -18.98 13.78
N SER A 105 -6.55 -19.60 12.77
CA SER A 105 -5.99 -20.80 12.14
C SER A 105 -4.75 -20.44 11.31
N PRO A 106 -3.71 -21.30 11.26
CA PRO A 106 -2.53 -21.05 10.43
C PRO A 106 -2.88 -20.78 8.96
N GLU A 107 -3.85 -21.53 8.42
CA GLU A 107 -4.41 -21.34 7.08
C GLU A 107 -5.01 -19.93 6.90
N GLY A 108 -5.81 -19.45 7.85
CA GLY A 108 -6.42 -18.13 7.78
C GLY A 108 -5.39 -17.00 7.85
N VAL A 109 -4.34 -17.18 8.64
CA VAL A 109 -3.21 -16.22 8.72
C VAL A 109 -2.45 -16.17 7.40
N PHE A 110 -2.21 -17.33 6.78
CA PHE A 110 -1.59 -17.39 5.44
C PHE A 110 -2.44 -16.66 4.39
N TYR A 111 -3.75 -16.88 4.38
CA TYR A 111 -4.65 -16.14 3.46
C TYR A 111 -4.64 -14.64 3.71
N LEU A 112 -4.63 -14.21 4.98
CA LEU A 112 -4.53 -12.80 5.33
C LEU A 112 -3.21 -12.20 4.82
N TYR A 113 -2.09 -12.92 4.99
CA TYR A 113 -0.78 -12.52 4.50
C TYR A 113 -0.75 -12.32 2.97
N VAL A 114 -1.23 -13.32 2.22
CA VAL A 114 -1.27 -13.24 0.75
C VAL A 114 -2.21 -12.12 0.29
N TYR A 115 -3.36 -11.96 0.95
CA TYR A 115 -4.31 -10.90 0.62
C TYR A 115 -3.78 -9.50 0.96
N ALA A 116 -3.09 -9.34 2.09
CA ALA A 116 -2.44 -8.08 2.47
C ALA A 116 -1.36 -7.69 1.46
N SER A 117 -0.57 -8.65 0.97
CA SER A 117 0.42 -8.44 -0.08
C SER A 117 -0.22 -7.98 -1.40
N LEU A 118 -1.34 -8.62 -1.79
CA LEU A 118 -2.13 -8.18 -2.94
C LEU A 118 -2.61 -6.73 -2.77
N LEU A 119 -3.22 -6.41 -1.63
CA LEU A 119 -3.72 -5.06 -1.35
C LEU A 119 -2.62 -4.01 -1.32
N LEU A 120 -1.42 -4.36 -0.80
CA LEU A 120 -0.24 -3.51 -0.86
C LEU A 120 0.12 -3.20 -2.33
N ALA A 121 0.26 -4.21 -3.18
CA ALA A 121 0.52 -4.00 -4.60
C ALA A 121 -0.59 -3.17 -5.27
N THR A 122 -1.86 -3.53 -5.10
CA THR A 122 -2.97 -2.78 -5.68
C THR A 122 -2.94 -1.32 -5.26
N SER A 123 -2.76 -1.04 -3.97
CA SER A 123 -2.77 0.32 -3.45
C SER A 123 -1.65 1.18 -4.02
N THR A 124 -0.48 0.63 -4.38
CA THR A 124 0.58 1.42 -5.07
C THR A 124 0.10 2.04 -6.39
N PHE A 125 -0.72 1.34 -7.17
CA PHE A 125 -1.36 1.90 -8.38
C PHE A 125 -2.35 3.01 -8.06
N TYR A 126 -3.01 2.91 -6.90
CA TYR A 126 -3.92 3.95 -6.43
C TYR A 126 -3.23 5.15 -5.76
N ILE A 127 -1.97 5.00 -5.32
CA ILE A 127 -1.13 6.12 -4.89
C ILE A 127 -0.65 6.96 -6.07
N ALA A 128 -0.43 6.36 -7.25
CA ALA A 128 -0.04 7.09 -8.46
C ALA A 128 -1.09 8.15 -8.90
N PRO A 129 -0.76 9.10 -9.79
CA PRO A 129 -1.73 10.05 -10.34
C PRO A 129 -2.91 9.36 -11.05
N ARG A 130 -4.11 9.95 -10.96
CA ARG A 130 -5.35 9.32 -11.48
C ARG A 130 -5.31 9.03 -12.98
N HIS A 131 -4.67 9.88 -13.77
CA HIS A 131 -4.57 9.77 -15.23
C HIS A 131 -3.33 9.01 -15.70
N SER A 132 -2.48 8.57 -14.78
CA SER A 132 -1.29 7.79 -15.07
C SER A 132 -1.11 6.69 -14.03
N ARG A 133 -2.13 5.83 -13.92
CA ARG A 133 -2.15 4.72 -12.96
C ARG A 133 -1.06 3.70 -13.23
N GLU A 134 -0.60 3.60 -14.47
CA GLU A 134 0.54 2.78 -14.90
C GLU A 134 1.83 3.11 -14.11
N LEU A 135 1.98 4.35 -13.63
CA LEU A 135 3.13 4.75 -12.82
C LEU A 135 3.15 4.07 -11.44
N GLY A 136 2.04 3.47 -11.01
CA GLY A 136 2.00 2.58 -9.85
C GLY A 136 3.02 1.45 -9.92
N PHE A 137 3.27 0.96 -11.13
CA PHE A 137 4.31 -0.03 -11.40
C PHE A 137 5.70 0.45 -10.95
N LEU A 138 6.02 1.73 -11.14
CA LEU A 138 7.29 2.30 -10.69
C LEU A 138 7.36 2.43 -9.18
N ILE A 139 6.25 2.79 -8.52
CA ILE A 139 6.19 2.85 -7.06
C ILE A 139 6.45 1.46 -6.50
N PHE A 140 5.69 0.46 -6.96
CA PHE A 140 5.87 -0.93 -6.56
C PHE A 140 7.27 -1.45 -6.88
N GLY A 141 7.79 -1.22 -8.09
CA GLY A 141 9.12 -1.67 -8.49
C GLY A 141 10.24 -1.06 -7.64
N MET A 142 10.18 0.24 -7.34
CA MET A 142 11.17 0.89 -6.49
C MET A 142 11.12 0.39 -5.03
N THR A 143 9.93 0.09 -4.50
CA THR A 143 9.84 -0.44 -3.12
C THR A 143 10.21 -1.91 -3.07
N PHE A 144 9.64 -2.74 -3.94
CA PHE A 144 9.74 -4.19 -3.87
C PHE A 144 11.08 -4.75 -4.38
N SER A 145 11.82 -3.99 -5.18
CA SER A 145 13.20 -4.34 -5.57
C SER A 145 14.19 -4.27 -4.40
N MET A 146 13.85 -3.57 -3.32
CA MET A 146 14.73 -3.35 -2.18
C MET A 146 14.70 -4.57 -1.23
N PRO A 147 15.85 -5.22 -0.96
CA PRO A 147 15.91 -6.40 -0.11
C PRO A 147 15.31 -6.20 1.28
N LEU A 148 15.64 -5.09 1.98
CA LEU A 148 15.11 -4.82 3.31
C LEU A 148 13.59 -4.70 3.29
N PHE A 149 13.02 -4.07 2.26
CA PHE A 149 11.57 -3.95 2.14
C PHE A 149 10.90 -5.33 2.04
N ARG A 150 11.52 -6.28 1.34
CA ARG A 150 10.99 -7.66 1.24
C ARG A 150 11.03 -8.40 2.58
N GLU A 151 12.03 -8.15 3.42
CA GLU A 151 12.07 -8.69 4.80
C GLU A 151 10.93 -8.14 5.66
N PHE A 152 10.55 -6.88 5.46
CA PHE A 152 9.37 -6.33 6.14
C PHE A 152 8.06 -6.96 5.67
N ILE A 153 7.95 -7.33 4.39
CA ILE A 153 6.76 -8.02 3.86
C ILE A 153 6.60 -9.40 4.49
N THR A 154 7.69 -10.11 4.81
CA THR A 154 7.62 -11.42 5.47
C THR A 154 7.35 -11.33 6.96
N SER A 155 7.47 -10.13 7.55
CA SER A 155 7.21 -9.88 8.96
C SER A 155 5.73 -9.54 9.24
N THR A 156 5.41 -9.49 10.53
CA THR A 156 4.15 -8.94 11.06
C THR A 156 3.86 -7.49 10.64
N GLU A 157 4.87 -6.74 10.18
CA GLU A 157 4.69 -5.36 9.73
C GLU A 157 3.90 -5.25 8.42
N LEU A 158 3.78 -6.33 7.64
CA LEU A 158 3.04 -6.31 6.38
C LEU A 158 1.64 -5.72 6.52
N VAL A 159 0.93 -6.04 7.59
CA VAL A 159 -0.42 -5.49 7.85
C VAL A 159 -0.38 -3.97 7.99
N GLY A 160 0.61 -3.44 8.72
CA GLY A 160 0.82 -2.00 8.88
C GLY A 160 1.21 -1.32 7.58
N ILE A 161 2.10 -1.92 6.80
CA ILE A 161 2.57 -1.40 5.51
C ILE A 161 1.43 -1.40 4.48
N ALA A 162 0.66 -2.49 4.40
CA ALA A 162 -0.50 -2.59 3.54
C ALA A 162 -1.59 -1.57 3.94
N ALA A 163 -1.93 -1.49 5.23
CA ALA A 163 -2.88 -0.49 5.73
C ALA A 163 -2.41 0.94 5.47
N PHE A 164 -1.11 1.20 5.59
CA PHE A 164 -0.52 2.51 5.29
C PHE A 164 -0.62 2.83 3.81
N SER A 165 -0.26 1.91 2.93
CA SER A 165 -0.38 2.07 1.49
C SER A 165 -1.84 2.29 1.05
N ILE A 166 -2.79 1.55 1.63
CA ILE A 166 -4.23 1.77 1.43
C ILE A 166 -4.63 3.17 1.91
N THR A 167 -4.15 3.60 3.08
CA THR A 167 -4.42 4.93 3.63
C THR A 167 -3.90 6.03 2.71
N LEU A 168 -2.70 5.88 2.14
CA LEU A 168 -2.14 6.81 1.16
C LEU A 168 -2.94 6.82 -0.15
N ALA A 169 -3.36 5.64 -0.64
CA ALA A 169 -4.17 5.48 -1.84
C ALA A 169 -5.55 6.14 -1.69
N LEU A 170 -6.22 5.90 -0.56
CA LEU A 170 -7.49 6.51 -0.21
C LEU A 170 -7.32 8.02 -0.06
N SER A 171 -6.37 8.50 0.74
CA SER A 171 -6.08 9.93 0.92
C SER A 171 -5.81 10.65 -0.41
N SER A 172 -5.14 9.96 -1.33
CA SER A 172 -4.83 10.48 -2.66
C SER A 172 -6.03 10.55 -3.60
N SER A 173 -7.12 9.83 -3.31
CA SER A 173 -8.32 9.72 -4.16
C SER A 173 -9.60 10.30 -3.54
N PHE A 174 -9.64 10.43 -2.21
CA PHE A 174 -10.76 10.80 -1.32
C PHE A 174 -11.54 12.06 -1.73
N PHE A 175 -10.92 12.95 -2.50
CA PHE A 175 -11.46 14.29 -2.75
C PHE A 175 -12.14 14.46 -4.11
N SER A 176 -12.34 13.37 -4.87
CA SER A 176 -12.83 13.41 -6.26
C SER A 176 -14.35 13.29 -6.43
N TYR A 177 -15.11 12.85 -5.42
CA TYR A 177 -16.53 12.50 -5.60
C TYR A 177 -17.51 13.55 -5.04
N SER A 178 -18.57 13.82 -5.81
CA SER A 178 -19.66 14.73 -5.45
C SER A 178 -20.70 14.10 -4.52
N SER A 179 -20.96 12.79 -4.64
CA SER A 179 -22.02 12.12 -3.87
C SER A 179 -21.66 11.97 -2.37
N PRO A 180 -22.56 12.35 -1.44
CA PRO A 180 -22.29 12.30 0.00
C PRO A 180 -22.11 10.86 0.53
N LEU A 181 -22.89 9.89 0.04
CA LEU A 181 -22.80 8.49 0.49
C LEU A 181 -21.44 7.86 0.20
N ARG A 182 -20.95 7.99 -1.05
CA ARG A 182 -19.62 7.45 -1.41
C ARG A 182 -18.51 8.14 -0.62
N ALA A 183 -18.61 9.46 -0.44
CA ALA A 183 -17.65 10.21 0.37
C ALA A 183 -17.66 9.78 1.85
N GLY A 184 -18.83 9.44 2.41
CA GLY A 184 -18.97 8.89 3.76
C GLY A 184 -18.31 7.52 3.89
N LEU A 185 -18.60 6.60 2.95
CA LEU A 185 -17.99 5.27 2.93
C LEU A 185 -16.46 5.35 2.77
N GLU A 186 -15.95 6.19 1.88
CA GLU A 186 -14.52 6.45 1.76
C GLU A 186 -13.95 6.99 3.08
N GLY A 187 -14.67 7.91 3.75
CA GLY A 187 -14.34 8.44 5.09
C GLY A 187 -14.15 7.36 6.13
N ILE A 188 -15.11 6.43 6.19
CA ILE A 188 -15.08 5.31 7.12
C ILE A 188 -13.92 4.37 6.77
N LEU A 189 -13.74 4.01 5.49
CA LEU A 189 -12.65 3.14 5.05
C LEU A 189 -11.28 3.76 5.35
N LEU A 190 -11.11 5.05 5.09
CA LEU A 190 -9.88 5.78 5.38
C LEU A 190 -9.62 5.84 6.90
N ALA A 191 -10.65 6.03 7.72
CA ALA A 191 -10.52 6.00 9.17
C ALA A 191 -10.11 4.61 9.67
N ILE A 192 -10.78 3.54 9.22
CA ILE A 192 -10.43 2.15 9.56
C ILE A 192 -8.99 1.86 9.18
N SER A 193 -8.59 2.16 7.95
CA SER A 193 -7.22 1.91 7.50
C SER A 193 -6.21 2.70 8.34
N THR A 194 -6.49 3.97 8.64
CA THR A 194 -5.63 4.81 9.50
C THR A 194 -5.50 4.23 10.91
N VAL A 195 -6.59 3.73 11.49
CA VAL A 195 -6.59 3.12 12.84
C VAL A 195 -5.78 1.83 12.87
N ILE A 196 -5.84 1.02 11.82
CA ILE A 196 -4.95 -0.15 11.67
C ILE A 196 -3.49 0.32 11.62
N VAL A 197 -3.16 1.39 10.89
CA VAL A 197 -1.80 1.93 10.91
C VAL A 197 -1.41 2.43 12.31
N PHE A 198 -2.31 3.13 13.04
CA PHE A 198 -2.03 3.54 14.42
C PHE A 198 -1.69 2.36 15.31
N SER A 199 -2.46 1.26 15.19
CA SER A 199 -2.24 0.06 15.99
C SER A 199 -0.86 -0.54 15.79
N VAL A 200 -0.27 -0.41 14.60
CA VAL A 200 1.11 -0.87 14.32
C VAL A 200 2.14 0.20 14.63
N ARG A 201 1.85 1.47 14.31
CA ARG A 201 2.78 2.60 14.34
C ARG A 201 2.12 3.87 14.88
N PRO A 202 2.39 4.27 16.13
CA PRO A 202 1.86 5.51 16.71
C PRO A 202 2.22 6.78 15.93
N ILE A 203 3.39 6.82 15.28
CA ILE A 203 3.82 7.95 14.44
C ILE A 203 2.87 8.25 13.28
N ALA A 204 2.03 7.29 12.89
CA ALA A 204 1.01 7.50 11.87
C ALA A 204 -0.04 8.54 12.26
N VAL A 205 -0.09 9.00 13.53
CA VAL A 205 -0.89 10.17 13.95
C VAL A 205 -0.60 11.43 13.10
N LEU A 206 0.55 11.47 12.43
CA LEU A 206 0.90 12.52 11.48
C LEU A 206 0.06 12.50 10.18
N ILE A 207 -0.57 11.37 9.83
CA ILE A 207 -1.46 11.24 8.66
C ILE A 207 -2.66 12.20 8.74
N PRO A 208 -3.51 12.16 9.79
CA PRO A 208 -4.62 13.10 9.90
C PRO A 208 -4.14 14.56 10.02
N VAL A 209 -3.01 14.81 10.70
CA VAL A 209 -2.41 16.16 10.76
C VAL A 209 -2.05 16.66 9.37
N ALA A 210 -1.34 15.85 8.58
CA ALA A 210 -0.97 16.15 7.21
C ALA A 210 -2.21 16.42 6.35
N LEU A 211 -3.24 15.56 6.44
CA LEU A 211 -4.49 15.71 5.70
C LEU A 211 -5.18 17.05 5.99
N ILE A 212 -5.25 17.47 7.26
CA ILE A 212 -5.86 18.75 7.64
C ILE A 212 -5.07 19.92 7.06
N LEU A 213 -3.75 19.89 7.16
CA LEU A 213 -2.88 20.96 6.69
C LEU A 213 -2.91 21.10 5.16
N THR A 214 -3.00 19.98 4.44
CA THR A 214 -2.90 19.99 2.97
C THR A 214 -4.25 20.06 2.24
N PHE A 215 -5.36 19.69 2.91
CA PHE A 215 -6.71 19.73 2.33
C PHE A 215 -7.66 20.61 3.16
N PRO A 216 -7.94 21.86 2.76
CA PRO A 216 -8.75 22.79 3.57
C PRO A 216 -10.28 22.59 3.42
N ARG A 217 -10.79 21.35 3.34
CA ARG A 217 -12.22 21.05 3.18
C ARG A 217 -12.88 20.66 4.51
N LYS A 218 -13.46 21.66 5.19
CA LYS A 218 -13.86 21.62 6.60
C LYS A 218 -14.80 20.47 7.02
N LYS A 219 -15.84 20.12 6.25
CA LYS A 219 -16.88 19.18 6.74
C LYS A 219 -16.50 17.69 6.64
N ARG A 220 -15.92 17.25 5.53
CA ARG A 220 -15.57 15.83 5.31
C ARG A 220 -14.36 15.39 6.14
N ASN A 221 -13.39 16.28 6.25
CA ASN A 221 -12.20 16.04 7.07
C ASN A 221 -12.56 15.90 8.55
N LEU A 222 -13.63 16.56 9.01
CA LEU A 222 -14.06 16.48 10.41
C LEU A 222 -14.59 15.10 10.77
N LEU A 223 -15.40 14.47 9.90
CA LEU A 223 -15.86 13.09 10.12
C LEU A 223 -14.68 12.12 10.18
N TYR A 224 -13.78 12.18 9.19
CA TYR A 224 -12.58 11.34 9.18
C TYR A 224 -11.72 11.58 10.44
N LEU A 225 -11.47 12.84 10.80
CA LEU A 225 -10.66 13.18 11.97
C LEU A 225 -11.30 12.68 13.26
N ALA A 226 -12.62 12.86 13.42
CA ALA A 226 -13.35 12.37 14.58
C ALA A 226 -13.25 10.84 14.69
N LEU A 227 -13.44 10.12 13.59
CA LEU A 227 -13.33 8.66 13.55
C LEU A 227 -11.89 8.18 13.79
N ALA A 228 -10.90 8.82 13.19
CA ALA A 228 -9.48 8.49 13.38
C ALA A 228 -9.06 8.74 14.84
N LEU A 229 -9.43 9.88 15.42
CA LEU A 229 -9.13 10.21 16.82
C LEU A 229 -9.85 9.27 17.78
N ALA A 230 -11.13 8.99 17.55
CA ALA A 230 -11.88 8.01 18.34
C ALA A 230 -11.23 6.62 18.26
N GLY A 231 -10.85 6.18 17.07
CA GLY A 231 -10.15 4.92 16.88
C GLY A 231 -8.78 4.87 17.54
N PHE A 232 -8.01 5.97 17.49
CA PHE A 232 -6.74 6.09 18.22
C PHE A 232 -6.94 5.93 19.73
N LEU A 233 -7.95 6.61 20.30
CA LEU A 233 -8.29 6.48 21.72
C LEU A 233 -8.74 5.07 22.08
N VAL A 234 -9.49 4.39 21.20
CA VAL A 234 -9.89 2.99 21.38
C VAL A 234 -8.67 2.07 21.38
N VAL A 235 -7.73 2.27 20.46
CA VAL A 235 -6.47 1.50 20.40
C VAL A 235 -5.67 1.71 21.69
N GLN A 236 -5.51 2.96 22.13
CA GLN A 236 -4.77 3.29 23.34
C GLN A 236 -5.42 2.74 24.61
N LYS A 237 -6.74 2.92 24.77
CA LYS A 237 -7.49 2.53 25.98
C LYS A 237 -7.51 1.01 26.18
N ASN A 238 -7.61 0.24 25.10
CA ASN A 238 -7.74 -1.21 25.17
C ASN A 238 -6.41 -1.94 24.88
N ASP A 239 -5.28 -1.22 24.88
CA ASP A 239 -3.94 -1.75 24.56
C ASP A 239 -3.92 -2.54 23.24
N LEU A 240 -4.65 -2.09 22.21
CA LEU A 240 -4.76 -2.81 20.92
C LEU A 240 -3.57 -2.55 19.99
N TRP A 241 -2.39 -2.31 20.56
CA TRP A 241 -1.16 -2.13 19.80
C TRP A 241 -0.68 -3.47 19.26
N LEU A 242 -0.56 -3.57 17.95
CA LEU A 242 0.20 -4.61 17.29
C LEU A 242 1.68 -4.34 17.57
N ARG A 243 2.39 -5.34 18.08
CA ARG A 243 3.81 -5.25 18.42
C ARG A 243 4.58 -6.12 17.44
N PRO A 244 4.71 -5.69 16.18
CA PRO A 244 5.37 -6.53 15.20
C PRO A 244 6.82 -6.78 15.60
N ASN A 245 7.33 -7.95 15.24
CA ASN A 245 8.76 -8.25 15.34
C ASN A 245 9.51 -7.36 14.34
N PHE A 246 10.02 -6.24 14.84
CA PHE A 246 10.71 -5.27 14.01
C PHE A 246 11.98 -5.87 13.42
N VAL A 247 12.10 -5.80 12.09
CA VAL A 247 13.34 -6.13 11.40
C VAL A 247 14.39 -5.08 11.80
N ALA A 248 15.55 -5.54 12.27
CA ALA A 248 16.66 -4.65 12.56
C ALA A 248 17.13 -4.00 11.25
N VAL A 249 17.26 -2.68 11.24
CA VAL A 249 17.64 -1.92 10.04
C VAL A 249 19.02 -1.30 10.25
N PRO A 250 20.09 -1.89 9.69
CA PRO A 250 21.39 -1.24 9.63
C PRO A 250 21.26 0.09 8.87
N LEU A 251 21.90 1.14 9.39
CA LEU A 251 21.81 2.47 8.80
C LEU A 251 22.40 2.48 7.38
N GLU A 252 23.49 1.75 7.17
CA GLU A 252 24.17 1.62 5.88
C GLU A 252 23.24 1.04 4.82
N ASP A 253 22.63 -0.12 5.10
CA ASP A 253 21.70 -0.76 4.18
C ASP A 253 20.49 0.11 3.86
N ALA A 254 19.96 0.81 4.87
CA ALA A 254 18.84 1.73 4.67
C ALA A 254 19.22 2.92 3.78
N ILE A 255 20.40 3.52 3.98
CA ILE A 255 20.88 4.64 3.15
C ILE A 255 21.08 4.16 1.71
N ILE A 256 21.71 3.00 1.50
CA ILE A 256 21.93 2.44 0.16
C ILE A 256 20.60 2.20 -0.56
N GLN A 257 19.61 1.66 0.13
CA GLN A 257 18.30 1.35 -0.47
C GLN A 257 17.42 2.60 -0.66
N LEU A 258 17.59 3.63 0.18
CA LEU A 258 16.95 4.93 -0.04
C LEU A 258 17.66 5.77 -1.10
N LEU A 259 18.88 5.44 -1.51
CA LEU A 259 19.69 6.25 -2.41
C LEU A 259 18.97 6.49 -3.74
N LEU A 260 18.48 5.45 -4.40
CA LEU A 260 17.80 5.56 -5.70
C LEU A 260 16.57 6.49 -5.65
N PRO A 261 15.56 6.27 -4.79
CA PRO A 261 14.39 7.14 -4.75
C PRO A 261 14.72 8.54 -4.24
N THR A 262 15.74 8.70 -3.38
CA THR A 262 16.22 10.00 -2.90
C THR A 262 16.94 10.78 -3.99
N LEU A 263 17.84 10.16 -4.75
CA LEU A 263 18.52 10.78 -5.88
C LEU A 263 17.51 11.21 -6.95
N LEU A 264 16.50 10.37 -7.22
CA LEU A 264 15.42 10.73 -8.13
C LEU A 264 14.62 11.94 -7.62
N PHE A 265 14.27 11.96 -6.33
CA PHE A 265 13.61 13.09 -5.70
C PHE A 265 14.45 14.38 -5.78
N ILE A 266 15.74 14.29 -5.46
CA ILE A 266 16.69 15.42 -5.49
C ILE A 266 16.89 15.92 -6.92
N TYR A 267 17.12 15.02 -7.87
CA TYR A 267 17.31 15.36 -9.29
C TYR A 267 16.11 16.14 -9.84
N LEU A 268 14.89 15.67 -9.56
CA LEU A 268 13.68 16.33 -10.00
C LEU A 268 13.44 17.67 -9.30
N THR A 269 13.75 17.75 -7.99
CA THR A 269 13.61 18.99 -7.20
C THR A 269 14.58 20.09 -7.61
N ILE A 270 15.85 19.75 -7.86
CA ILE A 270 16.87 20.71 -8.31
C ILE A 270 16.63 21.08 -9.78
N GLY A 271 16.56 20.08 -10.67
CA GLY A 271 16.52 20.29 -12.12
C GLY A 271 15.25 20.99 -12.63
N LYS A 272 14.15 20.90 -11.88
CA LYS A 272 12.84 21.47 -12.25
C LYS A 272 12.23 22.30 -11.10
N SER A 273 13.08 22.97 -10.32
CA SER A 273 12.67 23.76 -9.14
C SER A 273 11.53 24.76 -9.39
N ARG A 274 11.50 25.42 -10.56
CA ARG A 274 10.39 26.32 -10.95
C ARG A 274 9.06 25.59 -11.09
N ALA A 275 9.05 24.41 -11.70
CA ALA A 275 7.86 23.58 -11.84
C ALA A 275 7.30 23.15 -10.48
N ILE A 276 8.18 22.68 -9.60
CA ILE A 276 7.80 22.21 -8.27
C ILE A 276 7.35 23.36 -7.38
N ARG A 277 7.99 24.53 -7.48
CA ARG A 277 7.54 25.75 -6.78
C ARG A 277 6.12 26.15 -7.20
N THR A 278 5.82 26.10 -8.50
CA THR A 278 4.47 26.38 -9.02
C THR A 278 3.46 25.34 -8.53
N VAL A 279 3.82 24.06 -8.55
CA VAL A 279 2.98 22.98 -7.99
C VAL A 279 2.72 23.22 -6.50
N LEU A 280 3.74 23.39 -5.68
CA LEU A 280 3.58 23.57 -4.23
C LEU A 280 2.79 24.83 -3.88
N ARG A 281 2.98 25.93 -4.63
CA ARG A 281 2.28 27.19 -4.38
C ARG A 281 0.81 27.14 -4.82
N ASN A 282 0.50 26.46 -5.92
CA ASN A 282 -0.83 26.50 -6.53
C ASN A 282 -1.66 25.23 -6.30
N THR A 283 -1.07 24.13 -5.80
CA THR A 283 -1.80 22.88 -5.56
C THR A 283 -2.08 22.69 -4.07
N ARG A 284 -3.37 22.71 -3.73
CA ARG A 284 -3.90 22.00 -2.56
C ARG A 284 -4.22 20.59 -3.03
N GLY A 285 -3.68 19.54 -2.41
CA GLY A 285 -3.89 18.21 -2.95
C GLY A 285 -3.00 17.10 -2.40
N PRO A 286 -3.02 15.92 -3.07
CA PRO A 286 -2.30 14.73 -2.64
C PRO A 286 -0.77 14.84 -2.67
N THR A 287 -0.19 15.66 -3.56
CA THR A 287 1.27 15.77 -3.66
C THR A 287 1.88 16.52 -2.47
N PRO A 288 1.40 17.71 -2.07
CA PRO A 288 1.82 18.34 -0.81
C PRO A 288 1.62 17.45 0.42
N PHE A 289 0.51 16.69 0.46
CA PHE A 289 0.24 15.72 1.53
C PHE A 289 1.35 14.68 1.66
N LEU A 290 1.72 14.06 0.54
CA LEU A 290 2.79 13.06 0.52
C LEU A 290 4.16 13.68 0.84
N ILE A 291 4.48 14.87 0.31
CA ILE A 291 5.74 15.57 0.63
C ILE A 291 5.84 15.85 2.13
N PHE A 292 4.78 16.35 2.75
CA PHE A 292 4.75 16.61 4.18
C PHE A 292 5.00 15.32 4.98
N LEU A 293 4.32 14.22 4.62
CA LEU A 293 4.54 12.93 5.25
C LEU A 293 5.96 12.41 5.02
N THR A 294 6.52 12.55 3.82
CA THR A 294 7.91 12.15 3.54
C THR A 294 8.89 12.90 4.44
N VAL A 295 8.73 14.20 4.62
CA VAL A 295 9.60 14.99 5.53
C VAL A 295 9.41 14.55 6.98
N ALA A 296 8.17 14.38 7.42
CA ALA A 296 7.87 13.95 8.78
C ALA A 296 8.43 12.55 9.10
N TYR A 297 8.28 11.59 8.20
CA TYR A 297 8.83 10.25 8.34
C TYR A 297 10.35 10.23 8.13
N ALA A 298 10.93 11.13 7.33
CA ALA A 298 12.39 11.24 7.24
C ALA A 298 12.99 11.72 8.57
N VAL A 299 12.36 12.68 9.24
CA VAL A 299 12.74 13.10 10.60
C VAL A 299 12.54 11.95 11.58
N GLY A 300 11.40 11.27 11.54
CA GLY A 300 11.13 10.10 12.37
C GLY A 300 12.19 9.00 12.20
N PHE A 301 12.69 8.80 10.98
CA PHE A 301 13.64 7.73 10.65
C PHE A 301 15.00 7.94 11.31
N VAL A 302 15.36 9.19 11.61
CA VAL A 302 16.57 9.52 12.40
C VAL A 302 16.47 8.95 13.81
N TYR A 303 15.26 8.92 14.39
CA TYR A 303 15.03 8.44 15.76
C TYR A 303 14.65 6.95 15.82
N ASP A 304 13.84 6.49 14.87
CA ASP A 304 13.39 5.11 14.78
C ASP A 304 13.53 4.60 13.34
N ARG A 305 14.55 3.77 13.11
CA ARG A 305 14.86 3.23 11.77
C ARG A 305 13.83 2.21 11.29
N THR A 306 13.05 1.65 12.20
CA THR A 306 12.08 0.61 11.85
C THR A 306 10.92 1.18 11.03
N ILE A 307 10.77 2.51 10.92
CA ILE A 307 9.80 3.14 10.01
C ILE A 307 10.27 3.19 8.54
N PHE A 308 11.44 2.63 8.23
CA PHE A 308 12.01 2.51 6.89
C PHE A 308 11.00 2.13 5.78
N PRO A 309 10.19 1.05 5.89
CA PRO A 309 9.32 0.65 4.78
C PRO A 309 8.24 1.69 4.46
N TYR A 310 7.78 2.44 5.47
CA TYR A 310 6.84 3.54 5.32
C TYR A 310 7.49 4.74 4.61
N LEU A 311 8.71 5.09 5.02
CA LEU A 311 9.49 6.15 4.39
C LEU A 311 9.82 5.82 2.94
N LEU A 312 10.27 4.59 2.66
CA LEU A 312 10.58 4.11 1.32
C LEU A 312 9.35 4.23 0.40
N LEU A 313 8.18 3.76 0.86
CA LEU A 313 6.94 3.88 0.10
C LEU A 313 6.57 5.34 -0.17
N LEU A 314 6.72 6.22 0.82
CA LEU A 314 6.45 7.66 0.67
C LEU A 314 7.38 8.31 -0.36
N ILE A 315 8.70 8.11 -0.25
CA ILE A 315 9.65 8.75 -1.17
C ILE A 315 9.51 8.23 -2.59
N SER A 316 9.30 6.92 -2.79
CA SER A 316 8.98 6.34 -4.10
C SER A 316 7.70 6.96 -4.68
N SER A 317 6.66 7.09 -3.86
CA SER A 317 5.38 7.69 -4.27
C SER A 317 5.51 9.16 -4.66
N VAL A 318 6.25 9.96 -3.88
CA VAL A 318 6.50 11.38 -4.17
C VAL A 318 7.31 11.53 -5.45
N SER A 319 8.41 10.78 -5.59
CA SER A 319 9.25 10.79 -6.78
C SER A 319 8.46 10.51 -8.04
N THR A 320 7.64 9.45 -8.05
CA THR A 320 6.78 9.12 -9.18
C THR A 320 5.76 10.21 -9.51
N ARG A 321 5.16 10.85 -8.50
CA ARG A 321 4.20 11.94 -8.72
C ARG A 321 4.86 13.19 -9.28
N ILE A 322 6.09 13.50 -8.88
CA ILE A 322 6.85 14.63 -9.43
C ILE A 322 7.19 14.35 -10.89
N ILE A 323 7.59 13.12 -11.26
CA ILE A 323 7.81 12.74 -12.67
C ILE A 323 6.60 13.06 -13.52
N TYR A 324 5.41 12.65 -13.08
CA TYR A 324 4.17 12.93 -13.79
C TYR A 324 3.91 14.42 -13.97
N GLN A 325 4.11 15.22 -12.91
CA GLN A 325 3.90 16.66 -12.96
C GLN A 325 4.88 17.36 -13.91
N VAL A 326 6.16 16.97 -13.88
CA VAL A 326 7.18 17.50 -14.80
C VAL A 326 6.80 17.18 -16.25
N ARG A 327 6.44 15.92 -16.55
CA ARG A 327 6.01 15.49 -17.89
C ARG A 327 4.82 16.32 -18.41
N ASN A 328 3.83 16.57 -17.56
CA ASN A 328 2.65 17.34 -17.94
C ASN A 328 2.98 18.81 -18.23
N LEU A 329 3.89 19.41 -17.48
CA LEU A 329 4.32 20.78 -17.71
C LEU A 329 5.07 20.92 -19.04
N GLU A 330 5.95 19.96 -19.35
CA GLU A 330 6.67 19.95 -20.63
C GLU A 330 5.72 19.83 -21.83
N LYS A 331 4.72 18.94 -21.75
CA LYS A 331 3.66 18.84 -22.76
C LYS A 331 2.86 20.15 -22.91
N GLY A 332 2.50 20.79 -21.80
CA GLY A 332 1.80 22.08 -21.80
C GLY A 332 2.62 23.21 -22.46
N THR A 333 3.92 23.27 -22.18
CA THR A 333 4.81 24.25 -22.81
C THR A 333 5.08 23.97 -24.29
N ALA A 334 5.13 22.70 -24.69
CA ALA A 334 5.29 22.33 -26.09
C ALA A 334 4.03 22.64 -26.91
N GLY A 335 2.84 22.36 -26.37
CA GLY A 335 1.56 22.72 -27.00
C GLY A 335 1.36 24.23 -27.13
N ALA A 336 1.77 25.01 -26.13
CA ALA A 336 1.72 26.47 -26.19
C ALA A 336 2.70 27.08 -27.21
N ARG A 337 3.82 26.40 -27.50
CA ARG A 337 4.78 26.82 -28.55
C ARG A 337 4.35 26.39 -29.95
N ALA A 338 3.62 25.29 -30.09
CA ALA A 338 3.11 24.81 -31.37
C ALA A 338 1.86 25.58 -31.87
N GLY A 339 1.15 26.29 -30.99
CA GLY A 339 0.00 27.15 -31.34
C GLY A 339 0.38 28.59 -31.72
N ILE A 340 1.67 28.87 -31.93
CA ILE A 340 2.18 30.15 -32.44
C ILE A 340 2.83 29.86 -33.79
N TYR A 341 2.04 29.44 -34.77
CA TYR A 341 2.37 29.51 -36.19
C TYR A 341 1.10 29.69 -37.00
#